data_AF-A0A1J1J9Q8-F1
#
_entry.id   AF-A0A1J1J9Q8-F1
#
_cell.length_a   1.000
_cell.length_b   1.000
_cell.length_c   1.000
_cell.angle_alpha   90.00
_cell.angle_beta   90.00
_cell.angle_gamma   90.00
#
_symmetry.space_group_name_H-M   'P 1'
#
loop_
_entity.id
_entity.type
_entity.pdbx_description
1 polymer ?
#
loop_
_entity_poly.entity_id
_entity_poly.type
_entity_poly.pdbx_seq_one_letter_code
_entity_poly.pdbx_strand_id
1 'polypeptide(L)' 'MLVILMDNQILASQQVCQGCLLADQSGQPRWRGGQLSCGHLVRPCIDNQPSQYECQMGFRIANIQ' A
#
# COMPACT_ATOMS: atom_id res chain seq x y z
N MET A 1 -3.07 9.04 -1.72
CA MET A 1 -2.65 8.19 -2.86
C MET A 1 -1.78 7.06 -2.33
N LEU A 2 -1.97 5.82 -2.79
CA LEU A 2 -1.17 4.68 -2.33
C LEU A 2 0.02 4.43 -3.25
N VAL A 3 1.20 4.34 -2.65
CA VAL A 3 2.45 4.08 -3.35
C VAL A 3 3.22 2.94 -2.72
N ILE A 4 4.02 2.26 -3.51
CA ILE A 4 4.99 1.27 -3.03
C ILE A 4 6.31 1.97 -2.78
N LEU A 5 6.84 1.78 -1.58
CA LEU A 5 8.16 2.25 -1.18
C LEU A 5 9.18 1.16 -1.50
N MET A 6 10.21 1.53 -2.27
CA MET A 6 11.42 0.73 -2.47
C MET A 6 12.61 1.54 -1.97
N ASP A 7 13.77 0.89 -1.82
CA ASP A 7 14.97 1.50 -1.25
C ASP A 7 15.35 2.83 -1.93
N ASN A 8 15.19 2.92 -3.26
CA ASN A 8 15.64 4.06 -4.05
C ASN A 8 14.53 4.72 -4.90
N GLN A 9 13.29 4.24 -4.84
CA GLN A 9 12.21 4.75 -5.67
C GLN A 9 10.82 4.56 -5.05
N ILE A 10 9.88 5.37 -5.54
CA ILE A 10 8.47 5.26 -5.20
C ILE A 10 7.72 4.86 -6.47
N LEU A 11 6.96 3.76 -6.39
CA LEU A 11 6.13 3.30 -7.51
C LEU A 11 4.66 3.55 -7.23
N ALA A 12 3.89 3.83 -8.29
CA ALA A 12 2.44 3.82 -8.18
C ALA A 12 1.99 2.39 -7.82
N SER A 13 1.17 2.26 -6.77
CA SER A 13 0.73 0.94 -6.30
C SER A 13 0.11 0.09 -7.42
N GLN A 14 -0.57 0.72 -8.38
CA GLN A 14 -1.18 0.09 -9.54
C GLN A 14 -0.19 -0.69 -10.41
N GLN A 15 1.06 -0.23 -10.55
CA GLN A 15 2.09 -0.93 -11.35
C GLN A 15 2.44 -2.31 -10.80
N VAL A 16 2.24 -2.54 -9.50
CA VAL A 16 2.50 -3.81 -8.84
C VAL A 16 1.19 -4.55 -8.54
N CYS A 17 0.19 -3.82 -8.05
CA CYS A 17 -1.09 -4.41 -7.65
C CYS A 17 -1.96 -4.85 -8.83
N GLN A 18 -1.78 -4.33 -10.04
CA GLN A 18 -2.55 -4.77 -11.21
C GLN A 18 -2.37 -6.26 -11.54
N GLY A 19 -1.23 -6.86 -11.20
CA GLY A 19 -0.98 -8.30 -11.34
C GLY A 19 -1.28 -9.12 -10.08
N CYS A 20 -1.75 -8.50 -9.00
CA CYS A 20 -1.92 -9.15 -7.70
C CYS A 20 -3.33 -9.74 -7.55
N LEU A 21 -3.41 -11.02 -7.18
CA LEU A 21 -4.70 -11.72 -6.93
C LEU A 21 -5.53 -11.10 -5.79
N LEU A 22 -4.89 -10.30 -4.92
CA LEU A 22 -5.53 -9.65 -3.78
C LEU A 22 -5.97 -8.20 -4.07
N ALA A 23 -5.65 -7.66 -5.24
CA ALA A 23 -6.07 -6.33 -5.64
C ALA A 23 -7.59 -6.24 -5.85
N ASP A 24 -8.11 -5.01 -5.95
CA ASP A 24 -9.45 -4.78 -6.45
C ASP A 24 -9.52 -4.88 -7.98
N GLN A 25 -10.73 -4.70 -8.54
CA GLN A 25 -10.97 -4.79 -9.98
C GLN A 25 -10.24 -3.72 -10.80
N SER A 26 -9.78 -2.65 -10.17
CA SER A 26 -8.98 -1.58 -10.80
C SER A 26 -7.47 -1.82 -10.68
N GLY A 27 -7.05 -2.93 -10.07
CA GLY A 27 -5.64 -3.21 -9.82
C GLY A 27 -5.06 -2.40 -8.65
N GLN A 28 -5.90 -1.88 -7.75
CA GLN A 28 -5.46 -1.14 -6.57
C GLN A 28 -5.43 -2.03 -5.31
N PRO A 29 -4.64 -1.66 -4.28
CA PRO A 29 -4.68 -2.34 -3.00
C PRO A 29 -6.09 -2.27 -2.39
N ARG A 30 -6.62 -3.40 -1.95
CA ARG A 30 -8.02 -3.50 -1.50
C ARG A 30 -8.20 -2.95 -0.08
N TRP A 31 -9.09 -1.99 0.11
CA TRP A 31 -9.47 -1.44 1.42
C TRP A 31 -10.81 -1.99 1.89
N ARG A 32 -10.90 -2.37 3.16
CA ARG A 32 -12.15 -2.77 3.81
C ARG A 32 -12.16 -2.23 5.24
N GLY A 33 -13.23 -1.53 5.62
CA GLY A 33 -13.38 -0.99 6.98
C GLY A 33 -12.26 -0.05 7.42
N GLY A 34 -11.69 0.73 6.50
CA GLY A 34 -10.59 1.66 6.80
C GLY A 34 -9.23 0.99 6.99
N GLN A 35 -9.08 -0.28 6.63
CA GLN A 35 -7.82 -1.01 6.68
C GLN A 35 -7.45 -1.59 5.33
N LEU A 36 -6.15 -1.70 5.08
CA LEU A 36 -5.61 -2.39 3.92
C LEU A 36 -5.84 -3.90 4.08
N SER A 37 -6.78 -4.47 3.33
CA SER A 37 -7.19 -5.88 3.51
C SER A 37 -6.17 -6.91 3.02
N CYS A 38 -5.27 -6.51 2.11
CA CYS A 38 -4.19 -7.35 1.61
C CYS A 38 -2.88 -7.16 2.38
N GLY A 39 -2.91 -6.48 3.52
CA GLY A 39 -1.74 -6.16 4.31
C GLY A 39 -2.07 -5.81 5.74
N HIS A 40 -1.09 -5.27 6.45
CA HIS A 40 -1.25 -4.82 7.83
C HIS A 40 -0.46 -3.53 8.07
N LEU A 41 -0.91 -2.74 9.04
CA LEU A 41 -0.25 -1.51 9.44
C LEU A 41 1.09 -1.84 10.09
N VAL A 42 2.17 -1.19 9.64
CA VAL A 42 3.49 -1.32 10.26
C VAL A 42 3.95 -0.03 10.92
N ARG A 43 3.62 1.12 10.34
CA ARG A 43 3.84 2.42 10.99
C ARG A 43 2.56 3.23 10.95
N PRO A 44 2.01 3.65 12.10
CA PRO A 44 0.90 4.60 12.11
C PRO A 44 1.38 5.98 11.62
N CYS A 45 0.43 6.82 11.22
CA CYS A 45 0.68 8.23 10.91
C CYS A 45 1.17 8.94 12.18
N ILE A 46 2.39 9.48 12.14
CA ILE A 46 3.01 10.24 13.24
C ILE A 46 3.71 11.46 12.61
N ASP A 47 3.50 12.66 13.16
CA ASP A 47 4.22 13.89 12.81
C ASP A 47 4.38 14.11 11.29
N ASN A 48 3.25 14.18 10.58
CA ASN A 48 3.16 14.34 9.12
C ASN A 48 3.73 13.19 8.26
N GLN A 49 4.18 12.09 8.85
CA GLN A 49 4.58 10.91 8.08
C GLN A 49 3.35 10.06 7.74
N PRO A 50 3.22 9.60 6.48
CA PRO A 50 2.09 8.77 6.06
C PRO A 50 2.12 7.42 6.79
N SER A 51 0.94 6.87 7.09
CA SER A 51 0.83 5.49 7.55
C SER A 51 1.49 4.55 6.53
N GLN A 52 2.31 3.63 7.04
CA GLN A 52 2.94 2.58 6.24
C GLN A 52 2.34 1.22 6.57
N TYR A 53 2.17 0.43 5.53
CA TYR A 53 1.63 -0.91 5.55
C TYR A 53 2.61 -1.86 4.88
N GLU A 54 2.52 -3.13 5.24
CA GLU A 54 3.18 -4.21 4.50
C GLU A 54 2.11 -5.11 3.93
N CYS A 55 2.14 -5.34 2.62
CA CYS A 55 1.20 -6.26 1.98
C CYS A 55 1.70 -7.71 2.11
N GLN A 56 0.81 -8.67 1.87
CA GLN A 56 1.13 -10.10 1.94
C GLN A 56 2.22 -10.55 0.96
N MET A 57 2.49 -9.76 -0.09
CA MET A 57 3.61 -10.00 -1.02
C MET A 57 4.95 -9.45 -0.51
N GLY A 58 4.98 -8.82 0.68
CA GLY A 58 6.18 -8.25 1.29
C GLY A 58 6.49 -6.80 0.87
N PHE A 59 5.65 -6.16 0.05
CA PHE A 59 5.88 -4.77 -0.34
C PHE A 59 5.46 -3.78 0.75
N ARG A 60 6.26 -2.72 0.92
CA ARG A 60 5.91 -1.57 1.75
C ARG A 60 5.03 -0.61 0.98
N ILE A 61 3.90 -0.25 1.55
CA ILE A 61 2.91 0.66 0.97
C ILE A 61 2.74 1.85 1.89
N ALA A 62 2.73 3.07 1.34
CA ALA A 62 2.41 4.28 2.09
C ALA A 62 1.21 4.99 1.47
N ASN A 63 0.39 5.62 2.33
CA ASN A 63 -0.65 6.53 1.88
C ASN A 63 -0.14 7.97 1.92
N ILE A 64 0.42 8.44 0.81
CA ILE A 64 0.89 9.82 0.67
C ILE A 64 -0.27 10.70 0.18
N GLN A 65 -0.64 11.71 0.96
CA GLN A 65 -1.54 12.78 0.54
C GLN A 65 -0.73 14.00 0.15
#